data_AF-A0A945SCA1-F1
#
_entry.id   AF-A0A945SCA1-F1
#
_cell.length_a   1.000
_cell.length_b   1.000
_cell.length_c   1.000
_cell.angle_alpha   90.00
_cell.angle_beta   90.00
_cell.angle_gamma   90.00
#
_symmetry.space_group_name_H-M   'P 1'
#
loop_
_entity.id
_entity.type
_entity.pdbx_description
1 polymer ?
#
loop_
_entity_poly.entity_id
_entity_poly.type
_entity_poly.pdbx_seq_one_letter_code
_entity_poly.pdbx_strand_id
1 'polypeptide(L)'
;MVRPRVAINSKVLACAFGLAAEIERELISQRTKEILARLGATGKKLGRPKGSLGKSKLDPHEATIREYIGKGVSKASIAKILGVHPSTVTRFLKSRRIAGQGQNPSCPGDSS
;
A
#
# COMPACT_ATOMS: atom_id res chain seq x y z
N MET A 1 5.98 2.85 -56.48
CA MET A 1 5.72 2.91 -55.03
C MET A 1 4.81 1.75 -54.64
N VAL A 2 5.37 0.60 -54.26
CA VAL A 2 4.59 -0.60 -53.90
C VAL A 2 4.39 -0.59 -52.39
N ARG A 3 3.13 -0.51 -51.92
CA ARG A 3 2.82 -0.67 -50.49
C ARG A 3 3.03 -2.15 -50.12
N PRO A 4 3.82 -2.49 -49.08
CA PRO A 4 3.98 -3.87 -48.68
C PRO A 4 2.62 -4.38 -48.19
N ARG A 5 2.12 -5.43 -48.86
CA ARG A 5 0.93 -6.16 -48.45
C ARG A 5 1.31 -6.86 -47.15
N VAL A 6 0.89 -6.31 -46.00
CA VAL A 6 1.11 -6.95 -44.70
C VAL A 6 0.59 -8.38 -44.81
N ALA A 7 1.49 -9.35 -44.71
CA ALA A 7 1.18 -10.76 -44.93
C ALA A 7 0.06 -11.17 -43.96
N ILE A 8 -1.05 -11.69 -44.47
CA ILE A 8 -2.20 -12.14 -43.66
C ILE A 8 -1.72 -13.11 -42.56
N ASN A 9 -0.71 -13.91 -42.87
CA ASN A 9 -0.06 -14.84 -41.97
C ASN A 9 0.54 -14.17 -40.72
N SER A 10 1.16 -12.99 -40.84
CA SER A 10 1.77 -12.33 -39.66
C SER A 10 0.72 -11.77 -38.70
N LYS A 11 -0.43 -11.33 -39.23
CA LYS A 11 -1.57 -10.88 -38.41
C LYS A 11 -2.26 -12.04 -37.69
N VAL A 12 -2.45 -13.17 -38.38
CA VAL A 12 -3.02 -14.39 -37.77
C VAL A 12 -2.11 -14.95 -36.69
N LEU A 13 -0.79 -14.98 -36.94
CA LEU A 13 0.19 -15.41 -35.94
C LEU A 13 0.21 -14.49 -34.73
N ALA A 14 0.21 -13.17 -34.92
CA ALA A 14 0.16 -12.21 -33.81
C ALA A 14 -1.10 -12.40 -32.95
N CYS A 15 -2.25 -12.64 -33.58
CA CYS A 15 -3.51 -12.94 -32.89
C CYS A 15 -3.42 -14.26 -32.09
N ALA A 16 -2.92 -15.33 -32.70
CA ALA A 16 -2.77 -16.62 -32.04
C ALA A 16 -1.85 -16.55 -30.81
N PHE A 17 -0.72 -15.82 -30.91
CA PHE A 17 0.16 -15.60 -29.75
C PHE A 17 -0.47 -14.70 -28.68
N GLY A 18 -1.27 -13.70 -29.08
CA GLY A 18 -2.03 -12.89 -28.13
C GLY A 18 -3.01 -13.72 -27.31
N LEU A 19 -3.81 -14.55 -27.97
CA LEU A 19 -4.76 -15.45 -27.31
C LEU A 19 -4.05 -16.50 -26.44
N ALA A 20 -2.93 -17.05 -26.92
CA ALA A 20 -2.12 -17.99 -26.15
C ALA A 20 -1.57 -17.35 -24.85
N ALA A 21 -1.08 -16.12 -24.93
CA ALA A 21 -0.56 -15.39 -23.77
C ALA A 21 -1.67 -15.06 -22.75
N GLU A 22 -2.88 -14.75 -23.22
CA GLU A 22 -4.05 -14.52 -22.35
C GLU A 22 -4.44 -15.79 -21.59
N ILE A 23 -4.52 -16.93 -22.29
CA ILE A 23 -4.83 -18.23 -21.69
C ILE A 23 -3.76 -18.62 -20.67
N GLU A 24 -2.48 -18.44 -20.99
CA GLU A 24 -1.38 -18.75 -20.06
C GLU A 24 -1.49 -17.93 -18.77
N ARG A 25 -1.74 -16.62 -18.89
CA ARG A 25 -1.94 -15.74 -17.73
C ARG A 25 -3.12 -16.21 -16.87
N GLU A 26 -4.21 -16.62 -17.49
CA GLU A 26 -5.39 -17.13 -16.77
C GLU A 26 -5.08 -18.45 -16.06
N LEU A 27 -4.35 -19.38 -16.69
CA LEU A 27 -3.92 -20.64 -16.07
C LEU A 27 -2.99 -20.42 -14.86
N ILE A 28 -2.08 -19.45 -14.95
CA ILE A 28 -1.21 -19.06 -13.82
C ILE A 28 -2.04 -18.45 -12.67
N SER A 29 -2.98 -17.57 -13.02
CA SER A 29 -3.92 -16.95 -12.07
C SER A 29 -4.76 -18.00 -11.35
N GLN A 30 -5.34 -18.96 -12.08
CA GLN A 30 -6.12 -20.06 -11.52
C GLN A 30 -5.28 -20.91 -10.56
N ARG A 31 -4.10 -21.37 -11.00
CA ARG A 31 -3.19 -22.17 -10.16
C ARG A 31 -2.86 -21.47 -8.84
N THR A 32 -2.52 -20.19 -8.88
CA THR A 32 -2.16 -19.45 -7.66
C THR A 32 -3.35 -19.25 -6.73
N LYS A 33 -4.55 -18.96 -7.29
CA LYS A 33 -5.79 -18.86 -6.51
C LYS A 33 -6.14 -20.18 -5.82
N GLU A 34 -6.04 -21.31 -6.52
CA GLU A 34 -6.32 -22.64 -5.96
C GLU A 34 -5.36 -22.98 -4.81
N ILE A 35 -4.06 -22.69 -4.98
CA ILE A 35 -3.07 -22.89 -3.93
C ILE A 35 -3.40 -22.02 -2.71
N LEU A 36 -3.70 -20.73 -2.91
CA LEU A 36 -4.06 -19.83 -1.81
C LEU A 36 -5.35 -20.27 -1.10
N ALA A 37 -6.36 -20.71 -1.86
CA ALA A 37 -7.61 -21.23 -1.30
C ALA A 37 -7.35 -22.48 -0.45
N ARG A 38 -6.52 -23.41 -0.94
CA ARG A 38 -6.11 -24.59 -0.17
C ARG A 38 -5.33 -24.21 1.09
N LEU A 39 -4.37 -23.29 1.01
CA LEU A 39 -3.63 -22.81 2.17
C LEU A 39 -4.55 -22.13 3.20
N GLY A 40 -5.51 -21.33 2.74
CA GLY A 40 -6.55 -20.75 3.59
C GLY A 40 -7.42 -21.81 4.28
N ALA A 41 -7.82 -22.87 3.55
CA ALA A 41 -8.61 -23.98 4.09
C ALA A 41 -7.84 -24.80 5.13
N THR A 42 -6.52 -24.96 4.98
CA THR A 42 -5.65 -25.57 6.01
C THR A 42 -5.46 -24.70 7.26
N GLY A 43 -6.06 -23.50 7.30
CA GLY A 43 -5.94 -22.56 8.42
C GLY A 43 -4.67 -21.73 8.41
N LYS A 44 -3.86 -21.80 7.35
CA LYS A 44 -2.66 -20.97 7.20
C LYS A 44 -3.08 -19.52 6.92
N LYS A 45 -2.73 -18.61 7.81
CA LYS A 45 -3.03 -17.17 7.65
C LYS A 45 -2.27 -16.61 6.44
N LEU A 46 -3.02 -16.13 5.45
CA LEU A 46 -2.46 -15.43 4.29
C LEU A 46 -2.17 -13.96 4.65
N GLY A 47 -1.13 -13.39 4.06
CA GLY A 47 -0.73 -12.00 4.28
C GLY A 47 0.08 -11.76 5.56
N ARG A 48 0.13 -10.50 5.99
CA ARG A 48 0.97 -10.07 7.12
C ARG A 48 0.43 -10.60 8.45
N PRO A 49 1.27 -11.17 9.33
CA PRO A 49 0.83 -11.68 10.62
C PRO A 49 0.18 -10.59 11.49
N LYS A 50 -0.93 -10.95 12.14
CA LYS A 50 -1.66 -10.05 13.06
C LYS A 50 -0.74 -9.62 14.20
N GLY A 51 -0.71 -8.32 14.48
CA GLY A 51 0.11 -7.75 15.55
C GLY A 51 1.59 -7.52 15.19
N SER A 52 2.06 -7.99 14.03
CA SER A 52 3.43 -7.70 13.60
C SER A 52 3.58 -6.25 13.16
N LEU A 53 4.54 -5.55 13.76
CA LEU A 53 5.02 -4.24 13.31
C LEU A 53 6.10 -4.44 12.24
N GLY A 54 5.75 -4.16 11.00
CA GLY A 54 6.65 -4.10 9.86
C GLY A 54 7.29 -2.73 9.76
N LYS A 55 8.30 -2.63 8.91
CA LYS A 55 9.02 -1.38 8.65
C LYS A 55 8.06 -0.31 8.14
N SER A 56 8.10 0.86 8.77
CA SER A 56 7.36 2.06 8.39
C SER A 56 8.31 3.06 7.75
N LYS A 57 7.83 3.85 6.80
CA LYS A 57 8.58 5.00 6.26
C LYS A 57 8.97 6.02 7.34
N LEU A 58 8.25 6.02 8.48
CA LEU A 58 8.51 6.90 9.61
C LEU A 58 9.53 6.34 10.62
N ASP A 59 9.98 5.08 10.47
CA ASP A 59 10.97 4.49 11.40
C ASP A 59 12.27 5.33 11.48
N PRO A 60 12.84 5.84 10.36
CA PRO A 60 14.04 6.70 10.43
C PRO A 60 13.78 8.08 11.07
N HIS A 61 12.53 8.55 11.03
CA HIS A 61 12.14 9.87 11.55
C HIS A 61 11.59 9.80 12.97
N GLU A 62 11.74 8.64 13.64
CA GLU A 62 11.18 8.42 14.98
C GLU A 62 11.71 9.41 16.02
N ALA A 63 13.01 9.72 15.99
CA ALA A 63 13.63 10.70 16.88
C ALA A 63 13.02 12.10 16.70
N THR A 64 12.89 12.53 15.45
CA THR A 64 12.30 13.83 15.10
C THR A 64 10.82 13.91 15.49
N ILE A 65 10.06 12.82 15.31
CA ILE A 65 8.64 12.76 15.72
C ILE A 65 8.53 12.88 17.24
N ARG A 66 9.40 12.22 18.01
CA ARG A 66 9.43 12.33 19.47
C ARG A 66 9.73 13.76 19.92
N GLU A 67 10.70 14.41 19.28
CA GLU A 67 11.06 15.80 19.57
C GLU A 67 9.88 16.75 19.30
N TYR A 68 9.21 16.63 18.14
CA TYR A 68 8.06 17.47 17.81
C TYR A 68 6.87 17.26 18.75
N ILE A 69 6.66 16.03 19.23
CA ILE A 69 5.64 15.75 20.24
C ILE A 69 6.02 16.38 21.58
N GLY A 70 7.28 16.31 22.00
CA GLY A 70 7.77 16.97 23.22
C GLY A 70 7.61 18.48 23.18
N LYS A 71 7.70 19.09 21.98
CA LYS A 71 7.45 20.52 21.74
C LYS A 71 5.96 20.88 21.60
N GLY A 72 5.04 19.93 21.71
CA GLY A 72 3.60 20.18 21.60
C GLY A 72 3.10 20.43 20.16
N VAL A 73 3.88 20.07 19.14
CA VAL A 73 3.49 20.28 17.73
C VAL A 73 2.33 19.34 17.38
N SER A 74 1.32 19.88 16.68
CA SER A 74 0.15 19.10 16.28
C SER A 74 0.53 17.95 15.33
N LYS A 75 -0.18 16.82 15.45
CA LYS A 75 0.00 15.64 14.58
C LYS A 75 -0.18 15.97 13.10
N ALA A 76 -1.06 16.92 12.78
CA ALA A 76 -1.31 17.39 11.42
C ALA A 76 -0.12 18.19 10.87
N SER A 77 0.51 19.04 11.69
CA SER A 77 1.71 19.77 11.30
C SER A 77 2.90 18.83 11.10
N ILE A 78 3.09 17.84 11.97
CA ILE A 78 4.12 16.80 11.83
C ILE A 78 3.93 16.03 10.51
N ALA A 79 2.69 15.67 10.18
CA ALA A 79 2.35 14.98 8.94
C ALA A 79 2.70 15.80 7.69
N LYS A 80 2.43 17.12 7.71
CA LYS A 80 2.81 18.04 6.63
C LYS A 80 4.33 18.16 6.47
N ILE A 81 5.06 18.31 7.58
CA ILE A 81 6.53 18.41 7.59
C ILE A 81 7.17 17.14 7.02
N LEU A 82 6.64 15.97 7.36
CA LEU A 82 7.14 14.67 6.91
C LEU A 82 6.57 14.22 5.56
N GLY A 83 5.68 15.00 4.93
CA GLY A 83 5.07 14.67 3.65
C GLY A 83 4.24 13.38 3.67
N VAL A 84 3.55 13.10 4.78
CA VAL A 84 2.73 11.89 4.94
C VAL A 84 1.30 12.24 5.35
N HIS A 85 0.38 11.32 5.14
CA HIS A 85 -1.00 11.50 5.59
C HIS A 85 -1.08 11.48 7.14
N PRO A 86 -1.91 12.33 7.79
CA PRO A 86 -2.03 12.39 9.25
C PRO A 86 -2.40 11.05 9.92
N SER A 87 -3.15 10.20 9.22
CA SER A 87 -3.47 8.85 9.71
C SER A 87 -2.23 7.95 9.82
N THR A 88 -1.21 8.14 8.96
CA THR A 88 0.05 7.41 9.02
C THR A 88 0.83 7.77 10.27
N VAL A 89 0.90 9.05 10.63
CA VAL A 89 1.52 9.52 11.88
C VAL A 89 0.76 8.95 13.09
N THR A 90 -0.57 9.06 13.08
CA THR A 90 -1.41 8.56 14.18
C THR A 90 -1.27 7.04 14.37
N ARG A 91 -1.26 6.28 13.27
CA ARG A 91 -1.05 4.83 13.28
C ARG A 91 0.35 4.48 13.75
N PHE A 92 1.36 5.22 13.32
CA PHE A 92 2.75 5.04 13.74
C PHE A 92 2.88 5.21 15.26
N LEU A 93 2.35 6.31 15.80
CA LEU A 93 2.36 6.58 17.24
C LEU A 93 1.63 5.52 18.05
N LYS A 94 0.44 5.09 17.62
CA LYS A 94 -0.33 4.01 18.26
C LYS A 94 0.41 2.68 18.21
N SER A 95 1.05 2.38 17.09
CA SER A 95 1.73 1.11 16.85
C SER A 95 3.04 0.97 17.65
N ARG A 96 3.77 2.07 17.83
CA ARG A 96 5.06 2.12 18.55
C ARG A 96 4.93 2.60 20.01
N ARG A 97 3.69 2.89 20.47
CA ARG A 97 3.37 3.42 21.81
C ARG A 97 4.14 4.71 22.15
N ILE A 98 4.36 5.58 21.16
CA ILE A 98 5.14 6.82 21.31
C ILE A 98 4.32 7.96 21.94
N ALA A 99 3.02 7.76 22.22
CA ALA A 99 2.18 8.78 22.85
C ALA A 99 1.70 8.37 24.25
N GLY A 100 2.20 9.09 25.25
CA GLY A 100 1.44 9.42 26.46
C GLY A 100 0.21 10.27 26.11
N GLN A 101 -0.78 10.21 26.99
CA GLN A 101 -2.12 10.78 26.84
C GLN A 101 -2.11 12.30 26.61
N GLY A 102 -3.13 12.81 25.93
CA GLY A 102 -3.34 14.25 25.78
C GLY A 102 -4.42 14.55 24.76
N GLN A 103 -5.65 14.69 25.24
CA GLN A 103 -6.79 15.22 24.51
C GLN A 103 -6.62 16.75 24.36
N ASN A 104 -6.85 17.21 23.13
CA ASN A 104 -7.01 18.55 22.51
C ASN A 104 -6.95 19.84 23.37
N PRO A 105 -6.64 20.96 22.68
CA PRO A 105 -7.58 22.07 22.63
C PRO A 105 -8.23 22.15 21.24
N SER A 106 -9.55 22.25 21.28
CA SER A 106 -10.43 22.75 20.21
C SER A 106 -9.88 24.04 19.61
N CYS A 107 -9.86 24.16 18.28
CA CYS A 107 -9.76 25.46 17.63
C CYS A 107 -11.04 26.25 17.93
N PRO A 108 -10.98 27.45 18.54
CA PRO A 108 -12.10 28.37 18.49
C PRO A 108 -12.07 29.12 17.15
N GLY A 109 -13.22 29.23 16.49
CA GLY A 109 -13.44 30.28 15.49
C GLY A 109 -13.84 29.81 14.10
N ASP A 110 -15.04 29.24 13.96
CA ASP A 110 -15.91 29.61 12.84
C ASP A 110 -17.10 30.35 13.46
N SER A 111 -16.93 31.65 13.62
CA SER A 111 -17.99 32.59 13.98
C SER A 111 -17.90 33.74 13.01
N SER A 112 -18.41 33.52 11.80
CA SER A 112 -19.04 34.49 10.90
C SER A 112 -19.76 33.72 9.81
#